data_AF-A0A970BWZ9-F1
#
_entry.id   AF-A0A970BWZ9-F1
#
_cell.length_a   1.000
_cell.length_b   1.000
_cell.length_c   1.000
_cell.angle_alpha   90.00
_cell.angle_beta   90.00
_cell.angle_gamma   90.00
#
_symmetry.space_group_name_H-M   'P 1'
#
loop_
_entity.id
_entity.type
_entity.pdbx_description
1 polymer ?
#
loop_
_entity_poly.entity_id
_entity_poly.type
_entity_poly.pdbx_seq_one_letter_code
_entity_poly.pdbx_strand_id
1 'polypeptide(L)'
;MEALSREYDGSREDVQTDDLTVLVIRALGRCAAGDEGECVVTTSQVTDAVEALAREDEQDLGWMPDRDGRVRRVGHKLSSLRLKRVSRPGGKGGRRWAIGWGDLARLLRAYGLPVPEGVSLRMNGPNGTMAQPTSPADGGGDA
;
A
#
# COMPACT_ATOMS: atom_id res chain seq x y z
N MET A 1 20.93 -6.32 46.66
CA MET A 1 19.69 -6.02 45.90
C MET A 1 20.13 -5.86 44.46
N GLU A 2 20.31 -6.98 43.77
CA GLU A 2 20.82 -7.05 42.39
C GLU A 2 19.64 -6.86 41.43
N ALA A 3 19.61 -5.72 40.75
CA ALA A 3 18.62 -5.40 39.72
C ALA A 3 19.37 -5.06 38.43
N LEU A 4 19.90 -6.08 37.78
CA LEU A 4 20.44 -6.03 36.42
C LEU A 4 19.81 -7.20 35.66
N SER A 5 19.51 -6.98 34.38
CA SER A 5 18.90 -7.93 33.42
C SER A 5 17.38 -7.86 33.27
N ARG A 6 16.90 -6.79 32.65
CA ARG A 6 15.95 -6.94 31.54
C ARG A 6 16.58 -6.31 30.32
N GLU A 7 17.25 -7.17 29.56
CA GLU A 7 17.93 -6.85 28.32
C GLU A 7 16.97 -6.25 27.30
N TYR A 8 17.48 -5.23 26.62
CA TYR A 8 16.93 -4.61 25.43
C TYR A 8 16.87 -5.65 24.30
N ASP A 9 15.73 -6.32 24.13
CA ASP A 9 15.43 -7.06 22.89
C ASP A 9 14.82 -6.07 21.87
N GLY A 10 15.62 -5.07 21.47
CA GLY A 10 15.20 -4.00 20.55
C GLY A 10 15.91 -4.00 19.20
N SER A 11 16.91 -4.87 19.02
CA SER A 11 17.87 -4.74 17.90
C SER A 11 17.59 -5.66 16.70
N ARG A 12 16.40 -6.25 16.57
CA ARG A 12 16.06 -7.13 15.43
C ARG A 12 14.82 -6.75 14.63
N GLU A 13 14.01 -5.81 15.10
CA GLU A 13 12.79 -5.42 14.37
C GLU A 13 13.05 -4.45 13.21
N ASP A 14 14.05 -3.56 13.29
CA ASP A 14 14.29 -2.56 12.25
C ASP A 14 14.75 -3.14 10.90
N VAL A 15 15.65 -4.13 10.90
CA VAL A 15 16.13 -4.77 9.65
C VAL A 15 14.99 -5.52 8.95
N GLN A 16 14.21 -6.30 9.69
CA GLN A 16 13.08 -7.07 9.13
C GLN A 16 11.93 -6.16 8.67
N THR A 17 11.82 -4.99 9.30
CA THR A 17 10.81 -4.00 8.95
C THR A 17 11.09 -3.35 7.60
N ASP A 18 12.36 -3.19 7.24
CA ASP A 18 12.76 -2.67 5.92
C ASP A 18 12.42 -3.68 4.82
N ASP A 19 12.74 -4.97 5.03
CA ASP A 19 12.39 -6.07 4.11
C ASP A 19 10.88 -6.20 3.88
N LEU A 20 10.07 -6.16 4.95
CA LEU A 20 8.61 -6.21 4.81
C LEU A 20 8.08 -5.00 4.04
N THR A 21 8.64 -3.82 4.29
CA THR A 21 8.16 -2.58 3.64
C THR A 21 8.48 -2.63 2.14
N VAL A 22 9.67 -3.07 1.77
CA VAL A 22 10.07 -3.30 0.37
C VAL A 22 9.16 -4.32 -0.31
N LEU A 23 8.88 -5.45 0.35
CA LEU A 23 7.96 -6.48 -0.16
C LEU A 23 6.56 -5.94 -0.37
N VAL A 24 6.03 -5.15 0.58
CA VAL A 24 4.71 -4.51 0.45
C VAL A 24 4.68 -3.51 -0.71
N ILE A 25 5.73 -2.71 -0.90
CA ILE A 25 5.82 -1.76 -2.01
C ILE A 25 5.90 -2.49 -3.36
N ARG A 26 6.68 -3.57 -3.47
CA ARG A 26 6.73 -4.42 -4.67
C ARG A 26 5.38 -5.09 -4.95
N ALA A 27 4.72 -5.59 -3.91
CA ALA A 27 3.39 -6.19 -4.01
C ALA A 27 2.35 -5.18 -4.51
N LEU A 28 2.38 -3.94 -4.00
CA LEU A 28 1.54 -2.86 -4.48
C LEU A 28 1.78 -2.56 -5.96
N GLY A 29 3.04 -2.55 -6.40
CA GLY A 29 3.40 -2.39 -7.81
C GLY A 29 2.84 -3.50 -8.69
N ARG A 30 2.88 -4.75 -8.21
CA ARG A 30 2.27 -5.88 -8.91
C ARG A 30 0.74 -5.76 -9.00
N CYS A 31 0.08 -5.35 -7.92
CA CYS A 31 -1.37 -5.12 -7.95
C CYS A 31 -1.76 -3.99 -8.91
N ALA A 32 -0.96 -2.93 -8.98
CA ALA A 32 -1.22 -1.78 -9.84
C ALA A 32 -0.87 -2.02 -11.32
N ALA A 33 -0.08 -3.05 -11.65
CA ALA A 33 0.42 -3.32 -13.00
C ALA A 33 -0.67 -3.44 -14.08
N GLY A 34 -1.90 -3.80 -13.71
CA GLY A 34 -3.04 -3.93 -14.63
C GLY A 34 -3.91 -2.68 -14.77
N ASP A 35 -3.78 -1.66 -13.92
CA ASP A 35 -4.72 -0.54 -13.84
C ASP A 35 -4.12 0.76 -14.41
N GLU A 36 -4.86 1.41 -15.31
CA GLU A 36 -4.52 2.73 -15.86
C GLU A 36 -5.03 3.86 -14.95
N GLY A 37 -4.50 3.96 -13.72
CA GLY A 37 -4.83 5.08 -12.84
C GLY A 37 -4.72 4.78 -11.34
N GLU A 38 -5.82 5.03 -10.62
CA GLU A 38 -5.97 4.72 -9.19
C GLU A 38 -6.42 3.27 -9.04
N CYS A 39 -5.53 2.40 -8.59
CA CYS A 39 -5.84 1.00 -8.29
C CYS A 39 -6.38 0.89 -6.86
N VAL A 40 -7.49 0.17 -6.67
CA VAL A 40 -8.07 -0.06 -5.34
C VAL A 40 -7.77 -1.48 -4.89
N VAL A 41 -6.92 -1.61 -3.87
CA VAL A 41 -6.48 -2.90 -3.33
C VAL A 41 -6.98 -3.12 -1.91
N THR A 42 -7.25 -4.37 -1.57
CA THR A 42 -7.51 -4.81 -0.19
C THR A 42 -6.22 -5.26 0.47
N THR A 43 -6.17 -5.20 1.80
CA THR A 43 -5.03 -5.74 2.56
C THR A 43 -4.77 -7.22 2.25
N SER A 44 -5.83 -8.02 2.03
CA SER A 44 -5.69 -9.42 1.66
C SER A 44 -5.03 -9.58 0.29
N GLN A 45 -5.46 -8.83 -0.73
CA GLN A 45 -4.82 -8.87 -2.05
C GLN A 45 -3.34 -8.50 -2.00
N VAL A 46 -2.98 -7.48 -1.22
CA VAL A 46 -1.56 -7.12 -1.02
C VAL A 46 -0.81 -8.23 -0.29
N THR A 47 -1.44 -8.87 0.70
CA THR A 47 -0.83 -10.01 1.43
C THR A 47 -0.58 -11.19 0.50
N ASP A 48 -1.55 -11.54 -0.33
CA ASP A 48 -1.40 -12.63 -1.32
C ASP A 48 -0.29 -12.30 -2.34
N ALA A 49 -0.15 -11.03 -2.75
CA ALA A 49 0.93 -10.58 -3.62
C ALA A 49 2.31 -10.60 -2.92
N VAL A 50 2.38 -10.28 -1.62
CA VAL A 50 3.61 -10.43 -0.82
C VAL A 50 4.01 -11.91 -0.72
N GLU A 51 3.07 -12.80 -0.45
CA GLU A 51 3.33 -14.25 -0.39
C GLU A 51 3.80 -14.81 -1.74
N ALA A 52 3.22 -14.33 -2.84
CA ALA A 52 3.64 -14.69 -4.19
C ALA A 52 5.08 -14.23 -4.49
N LEU A 53 5.41 -12.97 -4.16
CA LEU A 53 6.76 -12.44 -4.36
C LEU A 53 7.79 -13.16 -3.50
N ALA A 54 7.49 -13.42 -2.23
CA ALA A 54 8.38 -14.17 -1.37
C ALA A 54 8.62 -15.60 -1.91
N ARG A 55 7.59 -16.25 -2.45
CA ARG A 55 7.73 -17.56 -3.09
C ARG A 55 8.57 -17.51 -4.36
N GLU A 56 8.42 -16.47 -5.18
CA GLU A 56 9.20 -16.26 -6.41
C GLU A 56 10.67 -15.97 -6.11
N ASP A 57 10.94 -15.19 -5.06
CA ASP A 57 12.29 -14.86 -4.60
C ASP A 57 12.88 -15.96 -3.68
N GLU A 58 12.22 -17.12 -3.57
CA GLU A 58 12.59 -18.23 -2.67
C GLU A 58 12.87 -17.80 -1.21
N GLN A 59 12.21 -16.72 -0.77
CA GLN A 59 12.35 -16.17 0.57
C GLN A 59 11.51 -16.96 1.58
N ASP A 60 12.16 -17.39 2.66
CA ASP A 60 11.45 -17.95 3.81
C ASP A 60 10.75 -16.85 4.61
N LEU A 61 9.42 -16.95 4.70
CA LEU A 61 8.58 -16.08 5.53
C LEU A 61 8.41 -16.63 6.95
N GLY A 62 9.25 -17.56 7.41
CA GLY A 62 9.21 -18.13 8.77
C GLY A 62 9.32 -17.10 9.91
N TRP A 63 9.81 -15.88 9.62
CA TRP A 63 9.83 -14.74 10.55
C TRP A 63 8.48 -13.99 10.62
N MET A 64 7.57 -14.24 9.68
CA MET A 64 6.21 -13.72 9.69
C MET A 64 5.27 -14.65 10.46
N PRO A 65 4.27 -14.10 11.17
CA PRO A 65 3.22 -14.91 11.79
C PRO A 65 2.40 -15.65 10.72
N ASP A 66 1.43 -16.46 11.17
CA ASP A 66 0.43 -17.09 10.32
C ASP A 66 -0.31 -16.05 9.43
N ARG A 67 -1.06 -16.53 8.43
CA ARG A 67 -1.71 -15.69 7.43
C ARG A 67 -2.52 -14.54 8.02
N ASP A 68 -3.25 -14.74 9.12
CA ASP A 68 -4.02 -13.67 9.75
C ASP A 68 -3.11 -12.61 10.39
N GLY A 69 -2.00 -13.05 11.00
CA GLY A 69 -0.93 -12.16 11.44
C GLY A 69 -0.27 -11.40 10.29
N ARG A 70 -0.05 -12.03 9.14
CA ARG A 70 0.53 -11.38 7.94
C ARG A 70 -0.39 -10.28 7.43
N VAL A 71 -1.70 -10.57 7.30
CA VAL A 71 -2.71 -9.58 6.92
C VAL A 71 -2.71 -8.39 7.88
N ARG A 72 -2.60 -8.62 9.20
CA ARG A 72 -2.52 -7.52 10.18
C ARG A 72 -1.25 -6.68 10.00
N ARG A 73 -0.07 -7.31 9.84
CA ARG A 73 1.20 -6.60 9.62
C ARG A 73 1.19 -5.79 8.32
N VAL A 74 0.75 -6.38 7.21
CA VAL A 74 0.59 -5.70 5.93
C VAL A 74 -0.40 -4.53 6.08
N GLY A 75 -1.52 -4.73 6.76
CA GLY A 75 -2.49 -3.66 7.03
C GLY A 75 -1.91 -2.49 7.83
N HIS A 76 -1.06 -2.78 8.82
CA HIS A 76 -0.34 -1.76 9.58
C HIS A 76 0.65 -1.00 8.68
N LYS A 77 1.39 -1.71 7.81
CA LYS A 77 2.32 -1.09 6.86
C LYS A 77 1.62 -0.23 5.82
N LEU A 78 0.52 -0.69 5.23
CA LEU A 78 -0.29 0.15 4.33
C LEU A 78 -0.76 1.43 5.02
N SER A 79 -1.08 1.36 6.32
CA SER A 79 -1.43 2.54 7.12
C SER A 79 -0.24 3.47 7.35
N SER A 80 0.97 2.96 7.56
CA SER A 80 2.17 3.79 7.75
C SER A 80 2.63 4.46 6.47
N LEU A 81 2.37 3.85 5.30
CA LEU A 81 2.66 4.42 3.97
C LEU A 81 1.74 5.60 3.59
N ARG A 82 0.79 5.97 4.47
CA ARG A 82 -0.15 7.10 4.30
C ARG A 82 -0.97 7.02 3.00
N LEU A 83 -1.27 5.80 2.54
CA LEU A 83 -2.11 5.57 1.37
C LEU A 83 -3.56 6.02 1.63
N LYS A 84 -4.24 6.48 0.57
CA LYS A 84 -5.62 6.97 0.67
C LYS A 84 -6.55 5.80 0.94
N ARG A 85 -7.29 5.87 2.06
CA ARG A 85 -8.31 4.87 2.38
C ARG A 85 -9.58 5.14 1.57
N VAL A 86 -10.06 4.13 0.86
CA VAL A 86 -11.31 4.22 0.09
C VAL A 86 -12.47 3.73 0.95
N SER A 87 -13.54 4.52 0.98
CA SER A 87 -14.78 4.15 1.66
C SER A 87 -15.36 2.87 1.06
N ARG A 88 -15.89 2.01 1.92
CA ARG A 88 -16.50 0.74 1.52
C ARG A 88 -17.85 1.02 0.84
N PRO A 89 -18.13 0.45 -0.35
CA PRO A 89 -19.48 0.48 -0.88
C PRO A 89 -20.39 -0.29 0.09
N GLY A 90 -21.36 0.41 0.70
CA GLY A 90 -22.32 -0.18 1.64
C GLY A 90 -21.78 -0.52 3.05
N GLY A 91 -20.62 0.00 3.45
CA GLY A 91 -20.10 -0.14 4.84
C GLY A 91 -19.59 -1.53 5.25
N LYS A 92 -19.93 -2.59 4.51
CA LYS A 92 -19.48 -3.98 4.72
C LYS A 92 -18.25 -4.31 3.86
N GLY A 93 -17.32 -5.11 4.40
CA GLY A 93 -16.13 -5.61 3.69
C GLY A 93 -14.78 -5.21 4.30
N GLY A 94 -13.67 -5.67 3.71
CA GLY A 94 -12.31 -5.37 4.15
C GLY A 94 -11.93 -3.89 4.02
N ARG A 95 -10.81 -3.47 4.64
CA ARG A 95 -10.21 -2.14 4.38
C ARG A 95 -9.68 -2.10 2.94
N ARG A 96 -9.98 -1.02 2.22
CA ARG A 96 -9.49 -0.79 0.84
C ARG A 96 -8.60 0.43 0.80
N TRP A 97 -7.58 0.35 -0.03
CA TRP A 97 -6.54 1.37 -0.21
C TRP A 97 -6.49 1.73 -1.69
N ALA A 98 -6.62 3.02 -1.97
CA ALA A 98 -6.36 3.57 -3.28
C ALA A 98 -4.87 3.86 -3.38
N ILE A 99 -4.26 3.36 -4.45
CA ILE A 99 -2.88 3.69 -4.81
C ILE A 99 -2.84 4.17 -6.26
N GLY A 100 -2.35 5.39 -6.45
CA GLY A 100 -2.03 5.91 -7.77
C GLY A 100 -0.59 5.61 -8.16
N TRP A 101 -0.31 5.65 -9.45
CA TRP A 101 1.06 5.54 -9.99
C TRP A 101 2.03 6.55 -9.37
N GLY A 102 1.56 7.77 -9.08
CA GLY A 102 2.37 8.80 -8.42
C GLY A 102 2.78 8.43 -6.99
N ASP A 103 1.87 7.83 -6.22
CA ASP A 103 2.17 7.34 -4.87
C ASP A 103 3.15 6.17 -4.91
N LEU A 104 2.93 5.22 -5.82
CA LEU A 104 3.82 4.07 -5.99
C LEU A 104 5.24 4.50 -6.36
N ALA A 105 5.40 5.41 -7.32
CA ALA A 105 6.70 5.93 -7.70
C ALA A 105 7.40 6.69 -6.58
N ARG A 106 6.65 7.49 -5.80
CA ARG A 106 7.16 8.17 -4.62
C ARG A 106 7.68 7.17 -3.58
N LEU A 107 6.95 6.09 -3.34
CA LEU A 107 7.35 5.02 -2.42
C LEU A 107 8.59 4.28 -2.92
N LEU A 108 8.60 3.86 -4.19
CA LEU A 108 9.76 3.19 -4.79
C LEU A 108 11.03 4.06 -4.67
N ARG A 109 10.95 5.35 -4.98
CA ARG A 109 12.08 6.28 -4.83
C ARG A 109 12.51 6.47 -3.39
N ALA A 110 11.57 6.59 -2.45
CA ALA A 110 11.87 6.79 -1.03
C ALA A 110 12.66 5.61 -0.43
N TYR A 111 12.41 4.40 -0.93
CA TYR A 111 13.08 3.17 -0.50
C TYR A 111 14.20 2.72 -1.46
N GLY A 112 14.62 3.56 -2.40
CA GLY A 112 15.73 3.26 -3.32
C GLY A 112 15.47 2.11 -4.30
N LEU A 113 14.20 1.74 -4.52
CA LEU A 113 13.81 0.65 -5.40
C LEU A 113 13.73 1.12 -6.86
N PRO A 114 14.07 0.25 -7.82
CA PRO A 114 13.96 0.58 -9.24
C PRO A 114 12.49 0.84 -9.59
N VAL A 115 12.22 1.99 -10.20
CA VAL A 115 10.89 2.33 -10.70
C VAL A 115 10.70 1.60 -12.03
N PRO A 116 9.76 0.64 -12.15
CA PRO A 116 9.52 -0.05 -13.40
C PRO A 116 9.18 0.95 -14.50
N GLU A 117 9.65 0.71 -15.72
CA GLU A 117 9.51 1.65 -16.85
C GLU A 117 8.03 2.00 -17.12
N GLY A 118 7.11 1.05 -16.95
CA GLY A 118 5.66 1.28 -17.04
C GLY A 118 5.11 2.28 -16.02
N VAL A 119 5.72 2.40 -14.84
CA VAL A 119 5.36 3.40 -13.83
C VAL A 119 5.87 4.78 -14.24
N SER A 120 7.14 4.85 -14.68
CA SER A 120 7.79 6.08 -15.12
C SER A 120 7.10 6.69 -16.35
N LEU A 121 6.70 5.85 -17.32
CA LEU A 121 5.98 6.28 -18.53
C LEU A 121 4.60 6.86 -18.20
N ARG A 122 3.88 6.28 -17.24
CA ARG A 122 2.54 6.73 -16.82
C ARG A 122 2.56 7.98 -15.95
N MET A 123 3.70 8.34 -15.35
CA MET A 123 3.89 9.63 -14.66
C MET A 123 4.01 10.82 -15.62
N ASN A 124 4.39 10.60 -16.88
CA ASN A 124 4.55 11.66 -17.89
C ASN A 124 3.24 12.04 -18.60
N GLY A 125 2.11 11.43 -18.24
CA GLY A 125 0.78 11.94 -18.63
C GLY A 125 0.41 13.15 -17.78
N PRO A 126 -0.24 14.20 -18.33
CA PRO A 126 -0.69 15.33 -17.54
C PRO A 126 -1.70 14.83 -16.50
N ASN A 127 -1.25 14.68 -15.25
CA ASN A 127 -2.13 14.56 -14.08
C ASN A 127 -2.77 15.94 -13.85
N GLY A 128 -3.65 16.32 -14.77
CA GLY A 128 -4.57 17.43 -14.67
C GLY A 128 -5.72 17.02 -13.78
N THR A 129 -5.63 17.42 -12.52
CA THR A 129 -6.70 18.01 -11.71
C THR A 129 -8.15 17.63 -12.07
N MET A 130 -8.79 16.97 -11.10
CA MET A 130 -10.24 16.85 -10.91
C MET A 130 -11.07 17.97 -11.56
N ALA A 131 -11.93 17.63 -12.52
CA ALA A 131 -13.15 18.38 -12.76
C ALA A 131 -14.27 17.74 -11.94
N GLN A 132 -14.63 18.38 -10.82
CA GLN A 132 -15.90 18.08 -10.15
C GLN A 132 -17.04 18.34 -11.14
N PRO A 133 -18.07 17.48 -11.24
CA PRO A 133 -19.34 17.93 -11.79
C PRO A 133 -19.89 18.97 -10.80
N THR A 134 -19.86 20.23 -11.19
CA THR A 134 -20.61 21.29 -10.51
C THR A 134 -22.08 20.90 -10.55
N SER A 135 -22.67 20.59 -9.39
CA SER A 135 -24.12 20.51 -9.25
C SER A 135 -24.74 21.79 -9.82
N PRO A 136 -25.72 21.72 -10.72
CA PRO A 136 -26.51 22.90 -11.05
C PRO A 136 -27.41 23.22 -9.86
N ALA A 137 -27.02 24.23 -9.09
CA ALA A 137 -27.94 24.96 -8.25
C ALA A 137 -28.56 26.09 -9.08
N ASP A 138 -29.86 26.23 -8.92
CA ASP A 138 -30.69 27.40 -9.17
C ASP A 138 -31.29 27.63 -10.56
N GLY A 139 -32.61 27.79 -10.51
CA GLY A 139 -33.52 28.04 -11.61
C GLY A 139 -34.93 28.17 -11.06
N GLY A 140 -35.11 29.10 -10.11
CA GLY A 140 -36.44 29.57 -9.71
C GLY A 140 -37.20 30.11 -10.93
N GLY A 141 -38.48 29.78 -10.99
CA GLY A 141 -39.42 30.27 -12.00
C GLY A 141 -40.80 30.43 -11.39
N ASP A 142 -41.06 31.66 -10.95
CA ASP A 142 -42.33 32.40 -10.92
C ASP A 142 -43.63 31.63 -11.26
N ALA A 143 -44.55 31.60 -10.29
CA ALA A 143 -46.00 31.69 -10.49
C ALA A 143 -46.69 32.12 -9.19
#